data_AF-A0A2E5E8K0-F1
#
_entry.id   AF-A0A2E5E8K0-F1
#
_cell.length_a   1.000
_cell.length_b   1.000
_cell.length_c   1.000
_cell.angle_alpha   90.00
_cell.angle_beta   90.00
_cell.angle_gamma   90.00
#
_symmetry.space_group_name_H-M   'P 1'
#
loop_
_entity.id
_entity.type
_entity.pdbx_description
1 polymer ?
#
loop_
_entity_poly.entity_id
_entity_poly.type
_entity_poly.pdbx_seq_one_letter_code
_entity_poly.pdbx_strand_id
1 'polypeptide(L)'
;MSDWIDEGPSEADLERFNRKHDGYCPECSSRVYDDAEFCPDCGLQIGGRIMPKPRVQREAQRRLTIVVTVLILIGFLSWLVF
;
A
#
# COMPACT_ATOMS: atom_id res chain seq x y z
N MET A 1 -25.84 11.34 -40.45
CA MET A 1 -25.69 10.26 -39.46
C MET A 1 -24.24 10.31 -39.02
N SER A 2 -23.92 11.13 -38.01
CA SER A 2 -22.54 11.26 -37.54
C SER A 2 -22.23 10.10 -36.61
N ASP A 3 -21.24 9.33 -37.02
CA ASP A 3 -20.60 8.24 -36.30
C ASP A 3 -20.05 8.76 -34.96
N TRP A 4 -20.59 8.26 -33.85
CA TRP A 4 -20.08 8.60 -32.52
C TRP A 4 -18.89 7.69 -32.24
N ILE A 5 -17.69 8.22 -32.44
CA ILE A 5 -16.46 7.56 -32.00
C ILE A 5 -16.49 7.61 -30.47
N ASP A 6 -16.71 6.45 -29.86
CA ASP A 6 -16.65 6.25 -28.41
C ASP A 6 -15.17 6.24 -27.99
N GLU A 7 -14.62 7.44 -27.81
CA GLU A 7 -13.31 7.61 -27.21
C GLU A 7 -13.43 7.28 -25.72
N GLY A 8 -12.97 6.09 -25.35
CA GLY A 8 -12.96 5.62 -23.98
C GLY A 8 -12.14 6.52 -23.04
N PRO A 9 -12.23 6.30 -21.72
CA PRO A 9 -11.46 7.06 -20.75
C PRO A 9 -9.96 6.89 -20.99
N SER A 10 -9.19 7.97 -20.77
CA SER A 10 -7.74 7.92 -20.91
C SER A 10 -7.10 7.07 -19.81
N GLU A 11 -5.91 6.53 -20.06
CA GLU A 11 -5.12 5.78 -19.07
C GLU A 11 -4.85 6.60 -17.80
N ALA A 12 -4.62 7.92 -17.94
CA ALA A 12 -4.41 8.82 -16.82
C ALA A 12 -5.66 8.96 -15.93
N ASP A 13 -6.85 8.92 -16.54
CA ASP A 13 -8.11 8.92 -15.78
C ASP A 13 -8.30 7.61 -15.03
N LEU A 14 -8.06 6.48 -15.70
CA LEU A 14 -8.13 5.16 -15.08
C LEU A 14 -7.17 5.05 -13.89
N GLU A 15 -5.94 5.56 -14.01
CA GLU A 15 -4.97 5.54 -12.92
C GLU A 15 -5.40 6.41 -11.72
N ARG A 16 -6.03 7.56 -11.98
CA ARG A 16 -6.57 8.43 -10.92
C ARG A 16 -7.73 7.78 -10.17
N PHE A 17 -8.60 7.03 -10.86
CA PHE A 17 -9.75 6.36 -10.27
C PHE A 17 -9.41 5.00 -9.66
N ASN A 18 -8.39 4.29 -10.17
CA ASN A 18 -7.95 2.99 -9.68
C ASN A 18 -7.11 3.07 -8.40
N ARG A 19 -7.27 4.12 -7.59
CA ARG A 19 -6.75 4.10 -6.23
C ARG A 19 -7.58 3.10 -5.44
N LYS A 20 -7.02 1.91 -5.26
CA LYS A 20 -7.54 0.89 -4.37
C LYS A 20 -7.44 1.44 -2.95
N HIS A 21 -8.51 2.05 -2.49
CA HIS A 21 -8.58 2.62 -1.17
C HIS A 21 -9.09 1.56 -0.19
N ASP A 22 -8.20 0.62 0.15
CA ASP A 22 -8.43 -0.34 1.22
C ASP A 22 -7.69 0.07 2.50
N GLY A 23 -8.30 -0.20 3.64
CA GLY A 23 -7.71 -0.02 4.94
C GLY A 23 -8.12 -1.12 5.91
N TYR A 24 -7.90 -0.86 7.19
CA TYR A 24 -8.15 -1.83 8.24
C TYR A 24 -9.14 -1.28 9.27
N CYS A 25 -10.04 -2.15 9.74
CA CYS A 25 -10.93 -1.83 10.84
C CYS A 25 -10.12 -1.62 12.13
N PRO A 26 -10.35 -0.53 12.89
CA PRO A 26 -9.60 -0.25 14.12
C PRO A 26 -9.89 -1.23 15.26
N GLU A 27 -11.03 -1.94 15.23
CA GLU A 27 -11.42 -2.89 16.28
C GLU A 27 -10.96 -4.33 15.97
N CYS A 28 -11.34 -4.87 14.82
CA CYS A 28 -11.06 -6.27 14.49
C CYS A 28 -9.87 -6.48 13.56
N SER A 29 -9.25 -5.41 13.05
CA SER A 29 -8.13 -5.45 12.07
C SER A 29 -8.45 -6.16 10.75
N SER A 30 -9.73 -6.41 10.43
CA SER A 30 -10.10 -6.92 9.12
C SER A 30 -9.91 -5.88 8.03
N ARG A 31 -9.75 -6.33 6.78
CA ARG A 31 -9.60 -5.43 5.62
C ARG A 31 -10.98 -4.90 5.25
N VAL A 32 -11.09 -3.58 5.11
CA VAL A 32 -12.32 -2.86 4.77
C VAL A 32 -12.02 -1.80 3.71
N TYR A 33 -13.01 -1.49 2.87
CA TYR A 33 -12.93 -0.37 1.94
C TYR A 33 -12.98 0.97 2.69
N ASP A 34 -12.40 2.01 2.11
CA ASP A 34 -12.31 3.33 2.73
C ASP A 34 -13.64 4.09 2.81
N ASP A 35 -14.56 3.76 1.91
CA ASP A 35 -15.92 4.26 1.84
C ASP A 35 -16.90 3.44 2.70
N ALA A 36 -16.43 2.39 3.39
CA ALA A 36 -17.27 1.56 4.23
C ALA A 36 -17.77 2.34 5.48
N GLU A 37 -19.09 2.40 5.64
CA GLU A 37 -19.73 2.96 6.83
C GLU A 37 -19.71 1.98 8.00
N PHE A 38 -19.77 0.68 7.72
CA PHE A 38 -19.78 -0.41 8.70
C PHE A 38 -18.77 -1.50 8.33
N CYS A 39 -18.15 -2.10 9.34
CA CYS A 39 -17.28 -3.25 9.16
C CYS A 39 -18.12 -4.53 8.94
N PRO A 40 -17.92 -5.29 7.84
CA PRO A 40 -18.68 -6.50 7.56
C PRO A 40 -18.33 -7.66 8.50
N ASP A 41 -17.15 -7.65 9.14
CA ASP A 41 -16.70 -8.72 10.02
C ASP A 41 -17.15 -8.53 11.47
N CYS A 42 -17.09 -7.30 12.00
CA CYS A 42 -17.42 -7.03 13.41
C CYS A 42 -18.67 -6.16 13.63
N GLY A 43 -19.23 -5.56 12.58
CA GLY A 43 -20.41 -4.70 12.67
C GLY A 43 -20.15 -3.29 13.23
N LEU A 44 -18.89 -2.92 13.51
CA LEU A 44 -18.56 -1.57 13.99
C LEU A 44 -18.88 -0.51 12.93
N GLN A 45 -19.53 0.56 13.35
CA GLN A 45 -19.70 1.76 12.51
C GLN A 45 -18.38 2.54 12.45
N ILE A 46 -17.73 2.48 11.29
CA ILE A 46 -16.41 3.09 11.02
C ILE A 46 -16.55 4.46 10.34
N GLY A 47 -17.64 4.72 9.62
CA GLY A 47 -17.90 6.03 8.98
C GLY A 47 -16.73 6.55 8.14
N GLY A 48 -16.10 5.66 7.36
CA GLY A 48 -14.91 5.97 6.55
C GLY A 48 -13.60 6.17 7.34
N ARG A 49 -13.59 5.95 8.65
CA ARG A 49 -12.38 5.98 9.48
C ARG A 49 -11.68 4.62 9.45
N ILE A 50 -11.12 4.28 8.30
CA ILE A 50 -10.20 3.15 8.18
C ILE A 50 -8.79 3.55 8.61
N MET A 51 -8.08 2.64 9.25
CA MET A 51 -6.66 2.85 9.53
C MET A 51 -5.85 2.48 8.29
N PRO A 52 -5.10 3.42 7.68
CA PRO A 52 -4.11 3.05 6.67
C PRO A 52 -3.01 2.24 7.35
N LYS A 53 -2.54 1.17 6.68
CA LYS A 53 -1.42 0.36 7.17
C LYS A 53 -0.29 1.29 7.62
N PRO A 54 0.21 1.20 8.87
CA PRO A 54 1.17 2.15 9.39
C PRO A 54 2.39 2.19 8.46
N ARG A 55 2.75 3.41 8.04
CA ARG A 55 3.93 3.71 7.22
C ARG A 55 5.26 3.46 7.95
N VAL A 56 5.25 2.64 9.00
CA VAL A 56 6.42 2.18 9.76
C VAL A 56 7.43 1.42 8.89
N GLN A 57 7.11 1.10 7.63
CA GLN A 57 8.10 0.58 6.71
C GLN A 57 8.93 1.65 5.98
N ARG A 58 8.46 2.87 5.69
CA ARG A 58 9.24 3.78 4.81
C ARG A 58 10.45 4.46 5.48
N GLU A 59 10.44 4.68 6.79
CA GLU A 59 11.60 5.21 7.54
C GLU A 59 12.48 4.11 8.15
N ALA A 60 11.90 2.97 8.54
CA ALA A 60 12.66 1.81 9.01
C ALA A 60 13.32 1.03 7.85
N GLN A 61 12.75 1.03 6.64
CA GLN A 61 13.34 0.35 5.46
C GLN A 61 14.73 0.91 5.11
N ARG A 62 14.90 2.23 5.10
CA ARG A 62 16.19 2.83 4.67
C ARG A 62 17.33 2.48 5.62
N ARG A 63 17.05 2.36 6.92
CA ARG A 63 18.04 1.95 7.93
C ARG A 63 18.39 0.47 7.81
N LEU A 64 17.40 -0.39 7.56
CA LEU A 64 17.62 -1.83 7.40
C LEU A 64 18.43 -2.15 6.14
N THR A 65 18.14 -1.51 5.00
CA THR A 65 18.87 -1.76 3.74
C THR A 65 20.35 -1.41 3.86
N ILE A 66 20.69 -0.31 4.55
CA ILE A 66 22.09 0.07 4.79
C ILE A 66 22.81 -0.96 5.65
N VAL A 67 22.19 -1.44 6.74
CA VAL A 67 22.81 -2.45 7.61
C VAL A 67 23.04 -3.76 6.86
N VAL A 68 22.05 -4.24 6.10
CA VAL A 68 22.17 -5.48 5.33
C VAL A 68 23.25 -5.38 4.26
N THR A 69 23.31 -4.26 3.53
CA THR A 69 24.35 -4.06 2.50
C THR A 69 25.75 -3.97 3.10
N VAL A 70 25.93 -3.30 4.24
CA VAL A 70 27.21 -3.26 4.95
C VAL A 70 27.64 -4.65 5.43
N LEU A 71 26.71 -5.44 6.01
CA LEU A 71 27.02 -6.81 6.46
C LEU A 71 27.43 -7.73 5.29
N ILE A 72 26.77 -7.62 4.14
CA ILE A 72 27.13 -8.38 2.93
C ILE A 72 28.53 -8.00 2.43
N LEU A 73 28.84 -6.70 2.36
CA LEU A 73 30.16 -6.23 1.94
C LEU A 73 31.28 -6.66 2.91
N ILE A 74 31.04 -6.60 4.21
CA ILE A 74 31.99 -7.08 5.23
C ILE A 74 32.20 -8.59 5.09
N GLY A 75 31.13 -9.37 4.92
CA GLY A 75 31.23 -10.81 4.70
C GLY A 75 32.02 -11.14 3.43
N PHE A 76 31.75 -10.43 2.33
CA PHE A 76 32.45 -10.60 1.06
C PHE A 76 33.93 -10.22 1.16
N LEU A 77 34.26 -9.11 1.83
CA LEU A 77 35.65 -8.71 2.08
C LEU A 77 36.37 -9.71 2.98
N SER A 78 35.73 -10.20 4.04
CA SER A 78 36.30 -11.26 4.89
C SER A 78 36.54 -12.55 4.11
N TRP A 79 35.68 -12.90 3.16
CA TRP A 79 35.87 -14.06 2.27
C TRP A 79 36.95 -13.83 1.21
N LEU A 80 37.16 -12.60 0.75
CA LEU A 80 38.20 -12.27 -0.23
C LEU A 80 39.61 -12.26 0.42
N VAL A 81 39.67 -11.92 1.71
CA VAL A 81 40.93 -11.82 2.47
C VAL A 81 41.39 -13.16 3.06
N PHE A 82 40.47 -14.11 3.30
CA PHE A 82 40.77 -15.46 3.82
C PHE A 82 40.77 -16.52 2.72
#